data_AF-A0A1Q8V8B1-F1
#
_entry.id   AF-A0A1Q8V8B1-F1
#
_cell.length_a   1.000
_cell.length_b   1.000
_cell.length_c   1.000
_cell.angle_alpha   90.00
_cell.angle_beta   90.00
_cell.angle_gamma   90.00
#
_symmetry.space_group_name_H-M   'P 1'
#
loop_
_entity.id
_entity.type
_entity.pdbx_description
1 polymer ?
#
loop_
_entity_poly.entity_id
_entity_poly.type
_entity_poly.pdbx_seq_one_letter_code
_entity_poly.pdbx_strand_id
1 'polypeptide(L)'
;MLERITVHPRITRRHPDIQAADVEPAWRSAIAVRRRNYDPPEYYAAAGADSHGRLLEMVGVELDDGSLLIFHAMRLTDKMAQELQVRREST
;
A
#
# COMPACT_ATOMS: atom_id res chain seq x y z
N MET A 1 -7.15 8.02 -10.43
CA MET A 1 -6.57 6.87 -9.70
C MET A 1 -5.86 6.03 -10.75
N LEU A 2 -4.61 5.63 -10.51
CA LEU A 2 -3.81 4.87 -11.49
C LEU A 2 -4.52 3.53 -11.80
N GLU A 3 -4.78 3.24 -13.07
CA GLU A 3 -5.62 2.10 -13.46
C GLU A 3 -4.86 0.76 -13.42
N ARG A 4 -3.56 0.80 -13.76
CA ARG A 4 -2.66 -0.37 -13.80
C ARG A 4 -1.80 -0.42 -12.54
N ILE A 5 -2.10 -1.39 -11.67
CA ILE A 5 -1.34 -1.67 -10.44
C ILE A 5 -0.61 -3.00 -10.63
N THR A 6 0.69 -3.02 -10.33
CA THR A 6 1.51 -4.23 -10.28
C THR A 6 2.01 -4.44 -8.86
N VAL A 7 1.92 -5.67 -8.36
CA VAL A 7 2.43 -6.03 -7.02
C VAL A 7 3.75 -6.78 -7.17
N HIS A 8 4.83 -6.26 -6.57
CA HIS A 8 6.14 -6.89 -6.65
C HIS A 8 6.15 -8.23 -5.89
N PRO A 9 6.69 -9.33 -6.46
CA PRO A 9 6.78 -10.65 -5.79
C PRO A 9 7.56 -10.69 -4.46
N ARG A 10 8.22 -9.59 -4.11
CA ARG A 10 9.00 -9.46 -2.86
C ARG A 10 8.08 -9.41 -1.65
N ILE A 11 6.86 -8.89 -1.82
CA ILE A 11 5.87 -8.77 -0.74
C ILE A 11 5.56 -10.15 -0.20
N THR A 12 5.03 -11.06 -1.02
CA THR A 12 4.71 -12.43 -0.60
C THR A 12 5.94 -13.21 -0.12
N ARG A 13 7.13 -12.96 -0.70
CA ARG A 13 8.38 -13.58 -0.22
C ARG A 13 8.76 -13.14 1.20
N ARG A 14 8.47 -11.89 1.59
CA ARG A 14 8.75 -11.36 2.93
C ARG A 14 7.61 -11.56 3.93
N HIS A 15 6.37 -11.55 3.43
CA HIS A 15 5.13 -11.69 4.19
C HIS A 15 4.28 -12.76 3.52
N PRO A 16 4.54 -14.07 3.78
CA PRO A 16 3.83 -15.17 3.13
C PRO A 16 2.31 -15.19 3.38
N ASP A 17 1.83 -14.49 4.41
CA ASP A 17 0.42 -14.31 4.73
C ASP A 17 -0.27 -13.21 3.91
N ILE A 18 0.47 -12.51 3.05
CA ILE A 18 -0.01 -11.44 2.18
C ILE A 18 0.26 -11.81 0.71
N GLN A 19 -0.81 -12.04 -0.02
CA GLN A 19 -0.77 -12.38 -1.44
C GLN A 19 -0.95 -11.11 -2.29
N ALA A 20 -0.51 -11.14 -3.54
CA ALA A 20 -0.73 -10.03 -4.47
C ALA A 20 -2.23 -9.67 -4.59
N ALA A 21 -3.11 -10.67 -4.53
CA ALA A 21 -4.56 -10.51 -4.55
C ALA A 21 -5.13 -9.80 -3.31
N ASP A 22 -4.38 -9.69 -2.20
CA ASP A 22 -4.76 -8.90 -1.03
C ASP A 22 -4.36 -7.42 -1.20
N VAL A 23 -3.22 -7.18 -1.85
CA VAL A 23 -2.58 -5.85 -1.93
C VAL A 23 -3.31 -4.93 -2.91
N GLU A 24 -3.70 -5.43 -4.08
CA GLU A 24 -4.40 -4.58 -5.06
C GLU A 24 -5.75 -4.06 -4.52
N PRO A 25 -6.65 -4.89 -3.96
CA PRO A 25 -7.87 -4.39 -3.34
C PRO A 25 -7.60 -3.42 -2.20
N ALA A 26 -6.60 -3.70 -1.35
CA ALA A 26 -6.21 -2.80 -0.27
C ALA A 26 -5.76 -1.42 -0.78
N TRP A 27 -5.04 -1.37 -1.90
CA TRP A 27 -4.67 -0.10 -2.52
C TRP A 27 -5.89 0.66 -3.06
N ARG A 28 -6.78 -0.05 -3.76
CA ARG A 28 -8.00 0.56 -4.34
C ARG A 28 -8.97 1.03 -3.26
N SER A 29 -8.97 0.39 -2.09
CA SER A 29 -9.78 0.75 -0.92
C SER A 29 -9.05 1.66 0.08
N ALA A 30 -7.92 2.25 -0.31
CA ALA A 30 -7.07 3.02 0.60
C ALA A 30 -7.87 4.13 1.30
N ILE A 31 -7.86 4.11 2.62
CA ILE A 31 -8.49 5.10 3.50
C ILE A 31 -7.58 6.30 3.74
N ALA A 32 -6.28 6.15 3.45
CA ALA A 32 -5.32 7.23 3.44
C ALA A 32 -4.22 6.95 2.43
N VAL A 33 -3.81 7.99 1.71
CA VAL A 33 -2.68 7.99 0.77
C VAL A 33 -1.88 9.26 0.99
N ARG A 34 -0.56 9.14 1.06
CA ARG A 34 0.37 10.24 1.21
C ARG A 34 1.50 10.11 0.21
N ARG A 35 1.71 11.15 -0.58
CA ARG A 35 2.91 11.30 -1.41
C ARG A 35 4.12 11.59 -0.51
N ARG A 36 5.18 10.80 -0.62
CA ARG A 36 6.38 10.85 0.24
C ARG A 36 7.49 11.74 -0.31
N ASN A 37 7.55 11.94 -1.62
CA ASN A 37 8.48 12.86 -2.28
C ASN A 37 7.80 13.61 -3.42
N TYR A 38 8.33 14.77 -3.78
CA TYR A 38 7.82 15.56 -4.90
C TYR A 38 8.68 15.44 -6.17
N ASP A 39 9.82 14.77 -6.08
CA ASP A 39 10.70 14.50 -7.23
C ASP A 39 10.44 13.11 -7.84
N PRO A 40 10.59 12.94 -9.17
CA PRO A 40 10.49 11.63 -9.80
C PRO A 40 11.57 10.64 -9.35
N PRO A 41 11.24 9.34 -9.23
CA PRO A 41 9.89 8.80 -9.34
C PRO A 41 9.08 9.10 -8.07
N GLU A 42 7.77 9.29 -8.23
CA GLU A 42 6.88 9.64 -7.13
C GLU A 42 6.59 8.41 -6.26
N TYR A 43 6.88 8.50 -4.96
CA TYR A 43 6.59 7.48 -3.97
C TYR A 43 5.34 7.83 -3.19
N TYR A 44 4.55 6.80 -2.92
CA TYR A 44 3.30 6.90 -2.18
C TYR A 44 3.30 5.91 -1.03
N ALA A 45 2.89 6.36 0.14
CA ALA A 45 2.48 5.50 1.25
C ALA A 45 0.96 5.46 1.34
N ALA A 46 0.39 4.30 1.60
CA ALA A 46 -1.04 4.13 1.72
C ALA A 46 -1.40 3.14 2.84
N ALA A 47 -2.62 3.28 3.36
CA ALA A 47 -3.25 2.29 4.23
C ALA A 47 -4.64 1.97 3.70
N GLY A 48 -4.99 0.69 3.64
CA GLY A 48 -6.29 0.23 3.15
C GLY A 48 -6.60 -1.20 3.56
N ALA A 49 -7.87 -1.58 3.43
CA ALA A 49 -8.34 -2.90 3.83
C ALA A 49 -8.31 -3.88 2.64
N ASP A 50 -7.70 -5.05 2.83
CA ASP A 50 -7.79 -6.11 1.84
C ASP A 50 -9.19 -6.76 1.81
N SER A 51 -9.37 -7.74 0.93
CA SER A 51 -10.63 -8.49 0.78
C SER A 51 -11.06 -9.27 2.03
N HIS A 52 -10.16 -9.44 3.00
CA HIS A 52 -10.41 -10.12 4.27
C HIS A 52 -10.63 -9.11 5.43
N GLY A 53 -10.70 -7.82 5.15
CA GLY A 53 -10.88 -6.75 6.14
C GLY A 53 -9.60 -6.42 6.92
N ARG A 54 -8.44 -6.93 6.50
CA ARG A 54 -7.16 -6.71 7.17
C ARG A 54 -6.60 -5.38 6.69
N LEU A 55 -6.29 -4.46 7.60
CA LEU A 55 -5.60 -3.22 7.24
C LEU A 55 -4.14 -3.50 6.88
N LEU A 56 -3.78 -3.17 5.66
CA LEU A 56 -2.42 -3.21 5.13
C LEU A 56 -1.86 -1.79 5.04
N GLU A 57 -0.58 -1.65 5.38
CA GLU A 57 0.23 -0.55 4.89
C GLU A 57 0.92 -0.94 3.60
N MET A 58 1.04 0.00 2.67
CA MET A 58 1.60 -0.21 1.34
C MET A 58 2.50 0.95 0.96
N VAL A 59 3.56 0.66 0.21
CA VAL A 59 4.37 1.67 -0.48
C VAL A 59 4.46 1.32 -1.96
N GLY A 60 4.10 2.30 -2.78
CA GLY A 60 4.15 2.23 -4.23
C GLY A 60 5.03 3.31 -4.83
N VAL A 61 5.47 3.06 -6.05
CA VAL A 61 6.17 4.03 -6.90
C VAL A 61 5.44 4.11 -8.24
N GLU A 62 5.22 5.32 -8.73
CA GLU A 62 4.71 5.54 -10.09
C GLU A 62 5.86 5.38 -11.08
N LEU A 63 5.63 4.56 -12.11
CA LEU A 63 6.57 4.30 -13.19
C LEU A 63 6.32 5.24 -14.38
N ASP A 64 7.30 5.37 -15.27
CA ASP A 64 7.26 6.26 -16.44
C ASP A 64 6.08 5.97 -17.40
N ASP A 65 5.54 4.75 -17.36
CA ASP A 65 4.41 4.31 -18.18
C ASP A 65 3.03 4.59 -17.54
N GLY A 66 3.02 5.36 -16.44
CA GLY A 66 1.83 5.72 -15.67
C GLY A 66 1.23 4.57 -14.86
N SER A 67 1.96 3.46 -14.69
CA SER A 67 1.55 2.37 -13.80
C SER A 67 2.12 2.52 -12.40
N LEU A 68 1.44 1.92 -11.42
CA LEU A 68 1.91 1.88 -10.04
C LEU A 68 2.54 0.52 -9.75
N LEU A 69 3.79 0.51 -9.28
CA LEU A 69 4.42 -0.67 -8.71
C LEU A 69 4.36 -0.60 -7.18
N ILE A 70 3.57 -1.46 -6.55
CA ILE A 70 3.58 -1.65 -5.10
C ILE A 70 4.69 -2.64 -4.76
N PHE A 71 5.72 -2.18 -4.08
CA PHE A 71 6.91 -3.00 -3.78
C PHE A 71 7.09 -3.34 -2.31
N HIS A 72 6.28 -2.73 -1.44
CA HIS A 72 6.19 -3.04 -0.03
C HIS A 72 4.73 -3.07 0.41
N ALA A 73 4.36 -4.12 1.13
CA ALA A 73 3.11 -4.18 1.86
C ALA A 73 3.29 -5.08 3.09
N MET A 74 2.65 -4.71 4.20
CA MET A 74 2.56 -5.52 5.41
C MET A 74 1.29 -5.15 6.18
N ARG A 75 1.00 -5.84 7.28
CA ARG A 75 -0.04 -5.37 8.22
C ARG A 75 0.28 -3.95 8.65
N LEU A 76 -0.73 -3.09 8.64
CA LEU A 76 -0.58 -1.70 9.07
C LEU A 76 0.14 -1.67 10.43
N THR A 77 1.09 -0.76 10.59
CA THR A 77 1.80 -0.50 11.84
C THR A 77 1.31 0.81 12.47
N ASP A 78 1.55 1.01 13.76
CA ASP A 78 1.23 2.27 14.43
C ASP A 78 2.02 3.45 13.85
N LYS A 79 3.26 3.21 13.44
CA LYS A 79 4.12 4.22 12.82
C LYS A 79 3.53 4.72 11.50
N MET A 80 3.11 3.81 10.62
CA MET A 80 2.48 4.20 9.37
C MET A 80 1.09 4.82 9.60
N ALA A 81 0.31 4.28 10.54
CA ALA A 81 -0.98 4.86 10.91
C ALA A 81 -0.81 6.32 11.38
N GLN A 82 0.22 6.60 12.19
CA GLN A 82 0.57 7.97 12.60
C GLN A 82 1.02 8.84 11.42
N GLU A 83 1.88 8.33 10.53
CA GLU A 83 2.35 9.05 9.33
C GLU A 83 1.17 9.46 8.42
N LEU A 84 0.19 8.57 8.28
CA LEU A 84 -1.00 8.74 7.45
C LEU A 84 -2.18 9.36 8.20
N GLN A 85 -2.02 9.66 9.49
CA GLN A 85 -3.08 10.21 10.37
C GLN A 85 -4.35 9.33 10.41
N VAL A 86 -4.19 8.01 10.31
CA VAL A 86 -5.25 7.01 10.42
C VAL A 86 -5.36 6.52 11.86
N ARG A 87 -6.59 6.43 12.39
CA ARG A 87 -6.83 5.81 13.70
C ARG A 87 -6.95 4.30 13.52
N ARG A 88 -6.16 3.53 14.27
CA ARG A 88 -6.48 2.11 14.48
C ARG A 88 -7.53 2.05 15.57
N GLU A 89 -8.66 1.41 15.31
CA GLU A 89 -9.56 1.03 16.40
C GLU A 89 -8.86 -0.07 17.19
N SER A 90 -8.43 0.27 18.42
CA SER A 90 -7.92 -0.71 19.37
C SER A 90 -9.08 -1.64 19.73
N THR A 91 -9.02 -2.90 19.29
CA THR A 91 -9.86 -3.96 19.86
C THR A 91 -9.34 -4.33 21.23
#